data_AF-X0UEM2-F1
#
_entry.id   AF-X0UEM2-F1
#
_cell.length_a   1.000
_cell.length_b   1.000
_cell.length_c   1.000
_cell.angle_alpha   90.00
_cell.angle_beta   90.00
_cell.angle_gamma   90.00
#
_symmetry.space_group_name_H-M   'P 1'
#
loop_
_entity.id
_entity.type
_entity.pdbx_description
1 polymer ?
#
loop_
_entity_poly.entity_id
_entity_poly.type
_entity_poly.pdbx_seq_one_letter_code
_entity_poly.pdbx_strand_id
1 'polypeptide(L)' 'MITDTEIKLKGLQVLTEFLGEVEAERFIALIQREPFDYTKWRNGLDEDLSIEEISQKAMELRNRKAEQASGADG' A
#
# COMPACT_ATOMS: atom_id res chain seq x y z
N MET A 1 -3.14 -19.39 -3.31
CA MET A 1 -3.21 -18.09 -4.01
C MET A 1 -4.65 -17.93 -4.45
N ILE A 2 -5.26 -16.77 -4.21
CA ILE A 2 -6.60 -16.48 -4.72
C ILE A 2 -6.50 -16.32 -6.24
N THR A 3 -7.45 -16.85 -7.00
CA THR A 3 -7.49 -16.72 -8.46
C THR A 3 -7.94 -15.33 -8.90
N ASP A 4 -7.61 -14.97 -10.14
CA ASP A 4 -8.05 -13.71 -10.76
C ASP A 4 -9.59 -13.56 -10.75
N THR A 5 -10.33 -14.66 -10.87
CA THR A 5 -11.80 -14.64 -10.79
C THR A 5 -12.26 -14.34 -9.37
N GLU A 6 -11.69 -15.03 -8.37
CA GLU A 6 -12.07 -14.84 -6.98
C GLU A 6 -11.73 -13.43 -6.46
N ILE A 7 -10.60 -12.84 -6.87
CA ILE A 7 -10.26 -11.47 -6.47
C ILE A 7 -11.20 -10.44 -7.11
N LYS A 8 -11.62 -10.64 -8.36
CA LYS A 8 -12.59 -9.76 -9.03
C LYS A 8 -13.97 -9.83 -8.38
N LEU A 9 -14.45 -11.04 -8.06
CA LEU A 9 -15.74 -11.23 -7.39
C LEU A 9 -15.77 -10.54 -6.03
N LYS A 10 -14.71 -10.74 -5.22
CA LYS A 10 -14.57 -10.06 -3.92
C LYS A 10 -14.50 -8.55 -4.09
N GLY A 11 -13.74 -8.06 -5.07
CA GLY A 11 -13.65 -6.62 -5.36
C GLY A 11 -15.00 -6.01 -5.71
N LEU A 12 -15.80 -6.68 -6.54
CA LEU A 12 -17.14 -6.21 -6.88
C LEU A 12 -18.06 -6.16 -5.67
N GLN A 13 -18.03 -7.19 -4.80
CA GLN A 13 -18.80 -7.19 -3.55
C GLN A 13 -18.44 -6.02 -2.63
N VAL A 14 -17.15 -5.74 -2.46
CA VAL A 14 -16.70 -4.61 -1.65
C VAL A 14 -17.16 -3.29 -2.27
N LEU A 15 -17.01 -3.12 -3.59
CA LEU A 15 -17.45 -1.89 -4.25
C LEU A 15 -18.95 -1.66 -4.11
N THR A 16 -19.78 -2.69 -4.31
CA THR A 16 -21.24 -2.54 -4.18
C THR A 16 -21.68 -2.31 -2.74
N GLU A 17 -21.01 -2.91 -1.74
CA GLU A 17 -21.30 -2.70 -0.33
C GLU A 17 -21.04 -1.26 0.12
N PHE A 18 -19.94 -0.65 -0.32
CA PHE A 18 -19.53 0.68 0.14
C PHE A 18 -20.02 1.84 -0.74
N LEU A 19 -20.21 1.61 -2.03
CA LEU A 19 -20.62 2.65 -2.99
C LEU A 19 -22.09 2.52 -3.42
N GLY A 20 -22.67 1.33 -3.34
CA GLY A 20 -23.94 0.99 -3.99
C GLY A 20 -23.76 0.58 -5.46
N GLU A 21 -24.77 -0.07 -6.03
CA GLU A 21 -24.68 -0.70 -7.36
C GLU A 21 -24.34 0.29 -8.49
N VAL A 22 -25.04 1.43 -8.55
CA VAL A 22 -24.87 2.42 -9.62
C VAL A 22 -23.47 3.05 -9.58
N GLU A 23 -22.98 3.34 -8.39
CA GLU A 23 -21.68 3.99 -8.18
C GLU A 23 -20.52 3.01 -8.40
N ALA A 24 -20.68 1.74 -8.01
CA ALA A 24 -19.72 0.68 -8.27
C ALA A 24 -19.54 0.46 -9.79
N GLU A 25 -20.64 0.39 -10.55
CA GLU A 25 -20.59 0.27 -12.01
C GLU A 25 -19.89 1.49 -12.65
N ARG A 26 -20.20 2.71 -12.19
CA ARG A 26 -19.52 3.91 -12.68
C ARG A 26 -18.02 3.89 -12.36
N PHE A 27 -17.62 3.44 -11.16
CA PHE A 27 -16.22 3.31 -10.78
C PHE A 27 -15.47 2.36 -11.74
N ILE A 28 -16.02 1.18 -12.03
CA ILE A 28 -15.42 0.23 -12.97
C ILE A 28 -15.30 0.84 -14.37
N ALA A 29 -16.34 1.53 -14.84
CA ALA A 29 -16.31 2.21 -16.13
C ALA A 29 -15.22 3.30 -16.20
N LEU A 30 -15.00 4.06 -15.12
CA LEU A 30 -13.95 5.09 -15.06
C LEU A 30 -12.55 4.47 -15.08
N ILE A 31 -12.31 3.44 -14.27
CA ILE A 31 -11.03 2.71 -14.24
C ILE A 31 -10.69 2.06 -15.59
N GLN A 32 -11.69 1.63 -16.36
CA GLN A 32 -11.49 1.08 -17.70
C GLN A 32 -11.22 2.15 -18.77
N ARG A 33 -11.79 3.35 -18.62
CA ARG A 33 -11.70 4.44 -19.60
C ARG A 33 -10.45 5.30 -19.43
N GLU A 34 -10.00 5.48 -18.19
CA GLU A 34 -8.90 6.35 -17.86
C GLU A 34 -7.79 5.56 -17.16
N PRO A 35 -6.52 5.68 -17.59
CA PRO A 35 -5.42 5.03 -16.90
C PRO A 35 -5.32 5.59 -15.48
N PHE A 36 -5.59 4.75 -14.49
CA PHE A 36 -5.42 5.10 -13.09
C PHE A 36 -3.93 5.21 -12.76
N ASP A 37 -3.50 6.38 -12.29
CA ASP A 37 -2.11 6.63 -11.89
C ASP A 37 -1.83 5.99 -10.52
N TYR A 38 -1.49 4.69 -10.55
CA TYR A 38 -1.14 3.92 -9.36
C TYR A 38 0.00 4.56 -8.55
N THR A 39 0.97 5.18 -9.23
CA THR A 39 2.11 5.83 -8.56
C THR A 39 1.64 7.01 -7.73
N LYS A 40 0.79 7.89 -8.30
CA LYS A 40 0.22 9.01 -7.55
C LYS A 40 -0.66 8.55 -6.38
N TRP A 41 -1.53 7.57 -6.60
CA TRP A 41 -2.37 7.03 -5.54
C TRP A 41 -1.54 6.43 -4.40
N ARG A 42 -0.49 5.66 -4.74
CA ARG A 42 0.37 5.01 -3.73
C ARG A 42 1.15 6.03 -2.91
N ASN A 43 1.67 7.09 -3.54
CA ASN A 43 2.40 8.15 -2.85
C ASN A 43 1.53 8.83 -1.77
N GLY A 44 0.23 9.02 -2.02
CA GLY A 44 -0.69 9.60 -1.04
C GLY A 44 -1.06 8.67 0.13
N LEU A 45 -0.63 7.40 0.11
CA LEU A 45 -0.85 6.44 1.21
C LEU A 45 0.34 6.35 2.17
N ASP A 46 1.53 6.80 1.76
CA ASP A 46 2.76 6.74 2.58
C ASP A 46 3.04 8.08 3.31
N GLU A 47 2.08 9.00 3.35
CA GLU A 47 2.20 10.38 3.88
C GLU A 47 2.34 10.51 5.41
N ASP A 48 2.85 9.50 6.12
CA ASP A 48 3.20 9.66 7.54
C ASP A 48 4.71 9.76 7.79
N LEU A 49 5.58 9.49 6.81
CA LEU A 49 7.03 9.65 6.98
C LEU A 49 7.70 10.14 5.69
N SER A 50 8.36 11.29 5.76
CA SER A 50 9.25 11.79 4.72
C SER A 50 10.38 10.79 4.42
N ILE A 51 10.96 10.88 3.22
CA ILE A 51 12.15 10.10 2.82
C ILE A 51 13.30 10.29 3.81
N GLU A 52 13.42 11.48 4.41
CA GLU A 52 14.40 11.77 5.44
C GLU A 52 14.13 10.96 6.72
N GLU A 53 12.89 10.88 7.17
CA GLU A 53 12.50 10.07 8.33
C GLU A 53 12.66 8.56 8.07
N ILE A 54 12.38 8.10 6.85
CA ILE A 54 12.64 6.71 6.44
C ILE A 54 14.15 6.42 6.49
N SER A 55 14.97 7.34 6.00
CA SER A 55 16.44 7.22 6.01
C SER A 55 17.01 7.22 7.43
N GLN A 56 16.53 8.12 8.30
CA GLN A 56 16.90 8.18 9.71
C GLN A 56 16.56 6.88 10.43
N LYS A 57 15.32 6.36 10.27
CA LYS A 57 14.91 5.08 10.88
C LYS A 57 15.76 3.90 10.37
N ALA A 58 16.12 3.88 9.10
CA ALA A 58 17.02 2.87 8.55
C ALA A 58 18.43 2.94 9.17
N MET A 59 18.98 4.14 9.38
CA MET A 59 20.27 4.34 10.04
C MET A 59 20.23 3.95 11.53
N GLU A 60 19.16 4.30 12.24
CA GLU A 60 18.96 3.92 13.65
C GLU A 60 18.93 2.39 13.82
N LEU A 61 18.20 1.69 12.94
CA LEU A 61 18.16 0.22 12.94
C LEU A 61 19.55 -0.39 12.67
N ARG A 62 20.33 0.21 11.78
CA ARG A 62 21.70 -0.24 11.48
C ARG A 62 22.62 -0.04 12.70
N ASN A 63 22.56 1.11 13.35
CA ASN A 63 23.41 1.44 14.49
C ASN A 63 23.06 0.57 15.71
N ARG A 64 21.77 0.34 15.99
CA ARG A 64 21.32 -0.57 17.06
C ARG A 64 21.81 -2.00 16.85
N LYS A 65 21.84 -2.49 15.59
CA LYS A 65 22.41 -3.82 15.27
C LYS A 65 23.92 -3.85 15.49
N ALA A 66 24.63 -2.77 15.20
CA ALA A 66 26.07 -2.68 15.41
C ALA A 66 26.44 -2.68 16.91
N GLU A 67 25.68 -1.97 17.73
CA GLU A 67 25.84 -1.93 19.21
C GLU A 67 25.51 -3.27 19.89
N GLN A 68 24.52 -3.99 19.37
CA GLN A 68 24.20 -5.34 19.87
C GLN A 68 25.23 -6.39 19.48
N ALA A 69 25.91 -6.22 18.35
CA ALA A 69 26.98 -7.10 17.91
C ALA A 69 28.29 -6.88 18.68
N SER A 70 28.55 -5.66 19.17
CA SER A 70 29.75 -5.35 19.98
C SER A 70 29.60 -5.68 21.47
N GLY A 71 28.38 -5.91 21.97
CA GLY A 71 28.11 -6.32 23.36
C GLY A 71 28.14 -7.83 23.62
N ALA A 72 28.42 -8.66 22.61
CA ALA A 72 28.40 -10.12 22.71
C ALA A 72 29.81 -10.76 22.87
N ASP A 73 30.86 -9.95 23.02
CA ASP A 73 32.25 -10.41 23.16
C ASP A 73 32.88 -9.99 24.51
N GLY A 74 32.06 -9.89 25.57
CA GLY A 74 32.46 -9.55 26.94
C GLY A 74 32.26 -10.70 27.91
#